data_AF-A0A327WT76-F1
#
_entry.id   AF-A0A327WT76-F1
#
_cell.length_a   1.000
_cell.length_b   1.000
_cell.length_c   1.000
_cell.angle_alpha   90.00
_cell.angle_beta   90.00
_cell.angle_gamma   90.00
#
_symmetry.space_group_name_H-M   'P 1'
#
loop_
_entity.id
_entity.type
_entity.pdbx_description
1 polymer ?
#
loop_
_entity_poly.entity_id
_entity_poly.type
_entity_poly.pdbx_seq_one_letter_code
_entity_poly.pdbx_strand_id
1 'polypeptide(L)'
;MRTVVHKGIAPYGFAPEPRKQEEGNTMSSTTMELTKENFDQTVTENEFVLIDFWASWCGPCKQFAPVYEKAAESNPDLVFGKVDTEAQPELAAAFGIQSIPTLMIVRDQVAVFAQPGALPQEALDDVIGQARKLDMDEVRKSVAEQQAQQGQQGQPTDEA
;
A
#
# COMPACT_ATOMS: atom_id res chain seq x y z
N MET A 1 -53.01 14.73 54.29
CA MET A 1 -53.26 14.54 52.85
C MET A 1 -51.89 14.44 52.16
N ARG A 2 -51.43 13.22 51.88
CA ARG A 2 -51.25 12.62 50.54
C ARG A 2 -50.29 13.39 49.61
N THR A 3 -49.08 12.80 49.44
CA THR A 3 -48.27 12.52 48.22
C THR A 3 -48.74 13.16 46.90
N VAL A 4 -47.90 13.73 46.01
CA VAL A 4 -47.05 13.09 44.96
C VAL A 4 -46.06 14.14 44.37
N VAL A 5 -44.73 13.94 44.31
CA VAL A 5 -43.82 13.43 43.23
C VAL A 5 -43.92 14.09 41.83
N HIS A 6 -42.73 14.30 41.23
CA HIS A 6 -42.32 14.59 39.83
C HIS A 6 -42.00 16.07 39.56
N LYS A 7 -40.91 16.48 38.91
CA LYS A 7 -40.12 15.83 37.84
C LYS A 7 -38.78 16.57 37.71
N GLY A 8 -37.66 15.83 37.64
CA GLY A 8 -36.41 16.37 37.10
C GLY A 8 -36.49 16.55 35.58
N ILE A 9 -35.52 17.26 35.01
CA ILE A 9 -34.74 16.92 33.80
C ILE A 9 -33.77 18.10 33.57
N ALA A 10 -32.47 17.80 33.70
CA ALA A 10 -31.34 18.66 33.39
C ALA A 10 -31.19 18.86 31.85
N PRO A 11 -30.53 19.94 31.41
CA PRO A 11 -30.51 20.34 30.00
C PRO A 11 -29.68 19.39 29.13
N TYR A 12 -30.25 19.15 27.95
CA TYR A 12 -29.66 18.54 26.77
C TYR A 12 -28.13 18.49 26.73
N GLY A 13 -27.61 17.27 26.83
CA GLY A 13 -26.25 16.92 26.48
C GLY A 13 -26.04 17.11 24.97
N PHE A 14 -25.02 17.89 24.64
CA PHE A 14 -24.44 17.95 23.31
C PHE A 14 -23.46 16.78 23.20
N ALA A 15 -23.98 15.61 22.84
CA ALA A 15 -23.14 14.51 22.39
C ALA A 15 -22.65 14.83 20.97
N PRO A 16 -21.36 14.68 20.64
CA PRO A 16 -20.93 14.71 19.25
C PRO A 16 -21.53 13.51 18.51
N GLU A 17 -22.21 13.77 17.40
CA GLU A 17 -22.68 12.71 16.49
C GLU A 17 -21.47 11.90 15.98
N PRO A 18 -21.54 10.56 15.94
CA PRO A 18 -20.51 9.77 15.29
C PRO A 18 -20.50 10.12 13.80
N ARG A 19 -19.32 10.51 13.30
CA ARG A 19 -19.03 10.65 11.86
C ARG A 19 -19.53 9.41 11.14
N LYS A 20 -20.58 9.57 10.34
CA LYS A 20 -20.91 8.61 9.29
C LYS A 20 -19.71 8.57 8.35
N GLN A 21 -19.03 7.44 8.32
CA GLN A 21 -18.20 7.06 7.20
C GLN A 21 -19.12 7.07 5.97
N GLU A 22 -18.80 7.93 5.00
CA GLU A 22 -19.45 7.90 3.70
C GLU A 22 -18.95 6.65 2.96
N GLU A 23 -19.70 5.56 3.12
CA GLU A 23 -19.58 4.34 2.34
C GLU A 23 -19.98 4.64 0.87
N GLY A 24 -19.00 4.99 0.07
CA GLY A 24 -19.11 5.10 -1.39
C GLY A 24 -18.73 3.79 -2.07
N ASN A 25 -19.75 2.98 -2.41
CA ASN A 25 -19.74 1.87 -3.37
C ASN A 25 -18.97 0.59 -2.97
N THR A 26 -19.67 -0.28 -2.26
CA THR A 26 -19.38 -1.71 -2.09
C THR A 26 -19.34 -2.42 -3.45
N MET A 27 -18.14 -2.55 -4.02
CA MET A 27 -17.79 -3.64 -4.93
C MET A 27 -16.67 -4.39 -4.21
N SER A 28 -16.87 -5.68 -3.96
CA SER A 28 -15.94 -6.58 -3.27
C SER A 28 -14.50 -6.23 -3.64
N SER A 29 -13.75 -5.53 -2.76
CA SER A 29 -12.42 -5.04 -3.15
C SER A 29 -11.48 -6.23 -3.17
N THR A 30 -11.03 -6.60 -4.37
CA THR A 30 -9.97 -7.61 -4.54
C THR A 30 -8.61 -7.05 -4.10
N THR A 31 -8.56 -5.75 -3.82
CA THR A 31 -7.42 -5.02 -3.29
C THR A 31 -7.59 -4.70 -1.80
N MET A 32 -6.47 -4.53 -1.10
CA MET A 32 -6.41 -4.15 0.30
C MET A 32 -5.66 -2.84 0.51
N GLU A 33 -6.11 -2.03 1.47
CA GLU A 33 -5.38 -0.85 1.92
C GLU A 33 -4.18 -1.28 2.77
N LEU A 34 -2.98 -0.85 2.38
CA LEU A 34 -1.76 -1.04 3.13
C LEU A 34 -1.43 0.23 3.92
N THR A 35 -1.26 0.05 5.22
CA THR A 35 -0.91 1.10 6.17
C THR A 35 0.32 0.70 6.94
N LYS A 36 0.93 1.65 7.65
CA LYS A 36 2.08 1.34 8.52
C LYS A 36 1.79 0.21 9.53
N GLU A 37 0.55 0.05 9.97
CA GLU A 37 0.17 -0.97 10.95
C GLU A 37 0.11 -2.39 10.38
N ASN A 38 -0.24 -2.57 9.10
CA ASN A 38 -0.45 -3.89 8.49
C ASN A 38 0.58 -4.26 7.43
N PHE A 39 1.39 -3.30 6.98
CA PHE A 39 2.31 -3.50 5.86
C PHE A 39 3.30 -4.63 6.13
N ASP A 40 4.03 -4.55 7.24
CA ASP A 40 5.08 -5.51 7.60
C ASP A 40 4.54 -6.93 7.70
N GLN A 41 3.38 -7.08 8.34
CA GLN A 41 2.69 -8.37 8.42
C GLN A 41 2.32 -8.87 7.03
N THR A 42 1.73 -8.01 6.19
CA THR A 42 1.28 -8.39 4.85
C THR A 42 2.42 -8.88 3.98
N VAL A 43 3.55 -8.17 3.92
CA VAL A 43 4.70 -8.57 3.10
C VAL A 43 5.49 -9.74 3.69
N THR A 44 5.32 -10.03 4.98
CA THR A 44 5.93 -11.19 5.66
C THR A 44 5.10 -12.46 5.45
N GLU A 45 3.78 -12.35 5.55
CA GLU A 45 2.86 -13.49 5.43
C GLU A 45 2.54 -13.86 3.98
N ASN A 46 2.85 -12.98 3.02
CA ASN A 46 2.58 -13.20 1.60
C ASN A 46 3.87 -13.10 0.79
N GLU A 47 4.19 -14.18 0.06
CA GLU A 47 5.39 -14.30 -0.77
C GLU A 47 5.34 -13.41 -2.02
N PHE A 48 4.16 -12.90 -2.39
CA PHE A 48 3.96 -12.09 -3.59
C PHE A 48 2.91 -10.99 -3.36
N VAL A 49 3.41 -9.76 -3.24
CA VAL A 49 2.59 -8.56 -3.08
C VAL A 49 2.89 -7.58 -4.21
N LEU A 50 1.87 -7.12 -4.92
CA LEU A 50 1.94 -5.99 -5.84
C LEU A 50 1.29 -4.78 -5.18
N ILE A 51 1.93 -3.61 -5.25
CA ILE A 51 1.55 -2.41 -4.49
C ILE A 51 1.38 -1.23 -5.45
N ASP A 52 0.24 -0.54 -5.35
CA ASP A 52 -0.04 0.75 -6.02
C ASP A 52 0.04 1.90 -5.01
N PHE A 53 1.08 2.73 -5.14
CA PHE A 53 1.21 3.97 -4.37
C PHE A 53 0.46 5.10 -5.08
N TRP A 54 -0.60 5.61 -4.46
CA TRP A 54 -1.59 6.47 -5.13
C TRP A 54 -2.03 7.64 -4.22
N ALA A 55 -2.85 8.55 -4.77
CA ALA A 55 -3.57 9.57 -4.00
C ALA A 55 -4.88 9.96 -4.70
N SER A 56 -5.87 10.45 -3.95
CA SER A 56 -7.21 10.80 -4.46
C SER A 56 -7.22 11.95 -5.48
N TRP A 57 -6.28 12.88 -5.37
CA TRP A 57 -6.13 14.01 -6.28
C TRP A 57 -5.42 13.65 -7.59
N CYS A 58 -4.79 12.48 -7.65
CA CYS A 58 -3.99 12.02 -8.80
C CYS A 58 -4.89 11.52 -9.94
N GLY A 59 -4.98 12.30 -11.02
CA GLY A 59 -5.73 11.94 -12.23
C GLY A 59 -5.31 10.58 -12.83
N PRO A 60 -4.01 10.35 -13.13
CA PRO A 60 -3.53 9.08 -13.66
C PRO A 60 -3.81 7.89 -12.74
N CYS A 61 -3.71 8.06 -11.41
CA CYS A 61 -4.00 7.01 -10.44
C CYS A 61 -5.47 6.55 -10.54
N LYS A 62 -6.41 7.51 -10.66
CA LYS A 62 -7.83 7.20 -10.86
C LYS A 62 -8.11 6.49 -12.18
N GLN A 63 -7.38 6.81 -13.24
CA GLN A 63 -7.49 6.12 -14.53
C GLN A 63 -6.94 4.70 -14.47
N PHE A 64 -5.90 4.48 -13.66
CA PHE A 64 -5.25 3.19 -13.49
C PHE A 64 -6.01 2.23 -12.57
N ALA A 65 -6.70 2.75 -11.55
CA ALA A 65 -7.48 1.97 -10.59
C ALA A 65 -8.30 0.81 -11.19
N PRO A 66 -9.13 0.99 -12.25
CA PRO A 66 -9.89 -0.14 -12.83
C PRO A 66 -9.01 -1.21 -13.49
N VAL A 67 -7.83 -0.85 -14.01
CA VAL A 67 -6.87 -1.81 -14.55
C VAL A 67 -6.28 -2.65 -13.43
N TYR A 68 -5.92 -1.98 -12.32
CA TYR A 68 -5.37 -2.62 -11.13
C TYR A 68 -6.35 -3.59 -10.47
N GLU A 69 -7.62 -3.19 -10.30
CA GLU A 69 -8.68 -4.06 -9.74
C GLU A 69 -8.91 -5.30 -10.63
N LYS A 70 -8.95 -5.14 -11.96
CA LYS A 70 -9.12 -6.27 -12.88
C LYS A 70 -7.94 -7.24 -12.84
N ALA A 71 -6.73 -6.72 -12.71
CA ALA A 71 -5.54 -7.55 -12.53
C ALA A 71 -5.61 -8.33 -11.21
N ALA A 72 -6.10 -7.71 -10.14
CA ALA A 72 -6.33 -8.36 -8.85
C ALA A 72 -7.32 -9.53 -8.96
N GLU A 73 -8.46 -9.32 -9.63
CA GLU A 73 -9.45 -10.37 -9.90
C GLU A 73 -8.88 -11.56 -10.69
N SER A 74 -7.95 -11.28 -11.61
CA SER A 74 -7.34 -12.29 -12.48
C SER A 74 -6.18 -13.05 -11.82
N ASN A 75 -5.67 -12.58 -10.69
CA ASN A 75 -4.50 -13.13 -10.00
C ASN A 75 -4.79 -13.34 -8.50
N PRO A 76 -5.69 -14.26 -8.13
CA PRO A 76 -6.13 -14.46 -6.75
C PRO A 76 -5.04 -15.01 -5.80
N ASP A 77 -3.91 -15.43 -6.36
CA ASP A 77 -2.74 -15.91 -5.63
C ASP A 77 -1.73 -14.81 -5.29
N LEU A 78 -1.99 -13.56 -5.72
CA LEU A 78 -1.21 -12.37 -5.39
C LEU A 78 -2.01 -11.49 -4.45
N VAL A 79 -1.32 -10.86 -3.50
CA VAL A 79 -1.90 -9.75 -2.75
C VAL A 79 -1.76 -8.47 -3.56
N PHE A 80 -2.87 -7.78 -3.79
CA PHE A 80 -2.88 -6.45 -4.38
C PHE A 80 -3.11 -5.41 -3.28
N GLY A 81 -2.06 -4.68 -2.94
CA GLY A 81 -2.04 -3.66 -1.91
C GLY A 81 -2.09 -2.24 -2.48
N LYS A 82 -2.73 -1.32 -1.78
CA LYS A 82 -2.77 0.10 -2.15
C LYS A 82 -2.30 0.95 -1.00
N VAL A 83 -1.41 1.89 -1.27
CA VAL A 83 -0.91 2.84 -0.26
C VAL A 83 -1.31 4.24 -0.69
N ASP A 84 -2.22 4.88 0.04
CA ASP A 84 -2.46 6.32 -0.12
C ASP A 84 -1.26 7.09 0.46
N THR A 85 -0.50 7.77 -0.40
CA THR A 85 0.72 8.49 0.00
C THR A 85 0.44 9.72 0.86
N GLU A 86 -0.77 10.27 0.82
CA GLU A 86 -1.19 11.38 1.69
C GLU A 86 -1.53 10.88 3.10
N ALA A 87 -2.13 9.70 3.19
CA ALA A 87 -2.49 9.08 4.46
C ALA A 87 -1.28 8.39 5.13
N GLN A 88 -0.33 7.89 4.33
CA GLN A 88 0.82 7.10 4.78
C GLN A 88 2.17 7.73 4.34
N PRO A 89 2.48 8.98 4.71
CA PRO A 89 3.67 9.68 4.22
C PRO A 89 4.98 9.03 4.67
N GLU A 90 5.01 8.44 5.88
CA GLU A 90 6.19 7.73 6.39
C GLU A 90 6.46 6.44 5.59
N LEU A 91 5.41 5.71 5.22
CA LEU A 91 5.52 4.49 4.41
C LEU A 91 5.97 4.84 2.99
N ALA A 92 5.37 5.87 2.38
CA ALA A 92 5.79 6.38 1.09
C ALA A 92 7.27 6.83 1.09
N ALA A 93 7.71 7.51 2.16
CA ALA A 93 9.11 7.91 2.33
C ALA A 93 10.06 6.71 2.48
N ALA A 94 9.67 5.69 3.24
CA ALA A 94 10.46 4.46 3.43
C ALA A 94 10.70 3.73 2.10
N PHE A 95 9.73 3.78 1.18
CA PHE A 95 9.85 3.23 -0.17
C PHE A 95 10.43 4.20 -1.20
N GLY A 96 10.82 5.42 -0.79
CA GLY A 96 11.40 6.41 -1.69
C GLY A 96 10.45 6.87 -2.80
N ILE A 97 9.14 6.91 -2.54
CA ILE A 97 8.13 7.26 -3.55
C ILE A 97 8.20 8.76 -3.84
N GLN A 98 8.59 9.10 -5.07
CA GLN A 98 8.75 10.48 -5.54
C GLN A 98 7.67 10.93 -6.53
N SER A 99 6.88 10.00 -7.04
CA SER A 99 5.83 10.27 -8.01
C SER A 99 4.74 9.22 -7.92
N ILE A 100 3.52 9.59 -8.30
CA ILE A 100 2.37 8.70 -8.26
C ILE A 100 1.62 8.69 -9.61
N PRO A 101 1.04 7.54 -10.02
CA PRO A 101 1.14 6.27 -9.32
C PRO A 101 2.56 5.69 -9.41
N THR A 102 2.97 4.90 -8.42
CA THR A 102 4.18 4.06 -8.50
C THR A 102 3.78 2.63 -8.20
N LEU A 103 4.21 1.72 -9.05
CA LEU A 103 3.97 0.29 -8.90
C LEU A 103 5.19 -0.39 -8.34
N MET A 104 4.99 -1.26 -7.34
CA MET A 104 6.06 -2.04 -6.73
C MET A 104 5.65 -3.50 -6.55
N ILE A 105 6.53 -4.43 -6.91
CA ILE A 105 6.35 -5.85 -6.57
C ILE A 105 7.35 -6.23 -5.50
N VAL A 106 6.83 -6.75 -4.40
CA VAL A 106 7.58 -7.40 -3.33
C VAL A 106 7.42 -8.91 -3.47
N ARG A 107 8.54 -9.61 -3.62
CA ARG A 107 8.63 -11.07 -3.61
C ARG A 107 9.50 -11.51 -2.46
N ASP A 108 8.97 -12.34 -1.58
CA ASP A 108 9.67 -12.84 -0.39
C ASP A 108 10.42 -11.75 0.39
N GLN A 109 9.72 -10.65 0.68
CA GLN A 109 10.25 -9.46 1.36
C GLN A 109 11.33 -8.68 0.59
N VAL A 110 11.56 -8.99 -0.70
CA VAL A 110 12.48 -8.27 -1.59
C VAL A 110 11.70 -7.51 -2.65
N ALA A 111 11.96 -6.21 -2.81
CA ALA A 111 11.42 -5.45 -3.93
C ALA A 111 12.11 -5.87 -5.24
N VAL A 112 11.35 -6.49 -6.15
CA VAL A 112 11.86 -7.01 -7.44
C VAL A 112 11.45 -6.17 -8.64
N PHE A 113 10.51 -5.25 -8.43
CA PHE A 113 10.06 -4.28 -9.41
C PHE A 113 9.65 -3.00 -8.70
N ALA A 114 10.05 -1.85 -9.24
CA ALA A 114 9.59 -0.54 -8.79
C ALA A 114 9.63 0.42 -9.98
N GLN A 115 8.48 0.94 -10.40
CA GLN A 115 8.40 1.89 -11.50
C GLN A 115 7.32 2.93 -11.28
N PRO A 116 7.66 4.22 -11.48
CA PRO A 116 6.66 5.27 -11.65
C PRO A 116 5.79 5.08 -12.89
N GLY A 117 4.53 5.45 -12.76
CA GLY A 117 3.57 5.53 -13.85
C GLY A 117 2.52 4.42 -13.84
N ALA A 118 1.39 4.73 -14.46
CA ALA A 118 0.32 3.77 -14.71
C ALA A 118 0.72 2.86 -15.88
N LEU A 119 0.40 1.57 -15.78
CA LEU A 119 0.60 0.62 -16.86
C LEU A 119 -0.73 0.29 -17.55
N PRO A 120 -0.76 0.12 -18.89
CA PRO A 120 -1.88 -0.53 -19.54
C PRO A 120 -1.97 -2.00 -19.09
N GLN A 121 -3.15 -2.60 -19.22
CA GLN A 121 -3.42 -3.95 -18.69
C GLN A 121 -2.41 -5.00 -19.17
N GLU A 122 -2.12 -5.05 -20.46
CA GLU A 122 -1.17 -6.00 -21.05
C GLU A 122 0.24 -5.88 -20.43
N ALA A 123 0.74 -4.65 -20.25
CA ALA A 123 2.04 -4.42 -19.63
C ALA A 123 2.05 -4.81 -18.14
N LEU A 124 0.94 -4.57 -17.43
CA LEU A 124 0.81 -4.99 -16.03
C LEU A 124 0.82 -6.53 -15.92
N ASP A 125 0.07 -7.22 -16.78
CA ASP A 125 0.03 -8.68 -16.84
C ASP A 125 1.41 -9.26 -17.18
N ASP A 126 2.14 -8.64 -18.11
CA ASP A 126 3.51 -9.03 -18.46
C ASP A 126 4.49 -8.85 -17.30
N VAL A 127 4.41 -7.74 -16.57
CA VAL A 127 5.26 -7.48 -15.39
C VAL A 127 4.98 -8.50 -14.30
N ILE A 128 3.71 -8.81 -14.02
CA ILE A 128 3.31 -9.87 -13.09
C ILE A 128 3.87 -11.23 -13.56
N GLY A 129 3.72 -11.55 -14.84
CA GLY A 129 4.21 -12.79 -15.44
C GLY A 129 5.74 -12.94 -15.40
N GLN A 130 6.48 -11.84 -15.58
CA GLN A 130 7.94 -11.82 -15.43
C GLN A 130 8.34 -11.99 -13.96
N ALA A 131 7.71 -11.26 -13.04
CA ALA A 131 7.98 -11.37 -11.62
C ALA A 131 7.71 -12.79 -11.10
N ARG A 132 6.67 -13.49 -11.58
CA ARG A 132 6.42 -14.92 -11.27
C ARG A 132 7.58 -15.83 -11.63
N LYS A 133 8.26 -15.56 -12.74
CA LYS A 133 9.33 -16.40 -13.30
C LYS A 133 10.71 -16.10 -12.71
N LEU A 134 10.85 -15.07 -11.89
CA LEU A 134 12.11 -14.74 -11.24
C LEU A 134 12.55 -15.88 -10.31
N ASP A 135 13.82 -16.25 -10.41
CA ASP A 135 14.50 -17.12 -9.46
C ASP A 135 14.87 -16.29 -8.22
N MET A 136 14.12 -16.47 -7.14
CA MET A 136 14.30 -15.69 -5.92
C MET A 136 15.59 -16.06 -5.16
N ASP A 137 16.15 -17.25 -5.39
CA ASP A 137 17.44 -17.62 -4.78
C ASP A 137 18.58 -16.82 -5.44
N GLU A 138 18.53 -16.65 -6.75
CA GLU A 138 19.46 -15.78 -7.48
C GLU A 138 19.27 -14.31 -7.09
N VAL A 139 18.02 -13.83 -7.03
CA VAL A 139 17.71 -12.44 -6.64
C VAL A 139 18.25 -12.15 -5.24
N ARG A 140 17.97 -12.99 -4.23
CA ARG A 140 18.46 -12.78 -2.87
C ARG A 140 19.99 -12.76 -2.80
N LYS A 141 20.66 -13.64 -3.56
CA LYS A 141 22.12 -13.64 -3.64
C LYS A 141 22.64 -12.31 -4.20
N SER A 142 22.05 -11.82 -5.29
CA SER A 142 22.44 -10.53 -5.90
C SER A 142 22.20 -9.35 -4.97
N VAL A 143 21.08 -9.33 -4.23
CA VAL A 143 20.76 -8.24 -3.28
C VAL A 143 21.74 -8.25 -2.11
N ALA A 144 22.07 -9.42 -1.56
CA ALA A 144 23.08 -9.54 -0.51
C ALA A 144 24.46 -9.05 -0.98
N GLU A 145 24.86 -9.38 -2.22
CA GLU A 145 26.11 -8.91 -2.82
C GLU A 145 26.11 -7.38 -3.05
N GLN A 146 25.01 -6.83 -3.57
CA GLN A 146 24.85 -5.39 -3.78
C GLN A 146 24.87 -4.61 -2.46
N GLN A 147 24.19 -5.11 -1.42
CA GLN A 147 24.22 -4.50 -0.10
C GLN A 147 25.61 -4.55 0.54
N ALA A 148 26.35 -5.66 0.37
CA ALA A 148 27.73 -5.75 0.83
C ALA A 148 28.66 -4.75 0.11
N GLN A 149 28.43 -4.50 -1.18
CA GLN A 149 29.20 -3.55 -1.97
C GLN A 149 28.83 -2.09 -1.67
N GLN A 150 27.55 -1.78 -1.48
CA GLN A 150 27.08 -0.44 -1.12
C GLN A 150 27.53 -0.04 0.30
N GLY A 151 27.61 -0.99 1.23
CA GLY A 151 28.21 -0.78 2.56
C GLY A 151 29.72 -0.46 2.53
N GLN A 152 30.42 -0.75 1.42
CA GLN A 152 31.85 -0.45 1.25
C GLN A 152 32.12 0.86 0.49
N GLN A 153 31.13 1.44 -0.20
CA GLN A 153 31.27 2.70 -0.94
C GLN A 153 30.89 3.95 -0.11
N GLY A 154 30.49 3.77 1.15
CA GLY A 154 30.07 4.84 2.07
C GLY A 154 31.12 5.28 3.10
N GLN A 155 32.39 4.87 3.01
CA GLN A 155 33.44 5.43 3.86
C GLN A 155 33.90 6.77 3.27
N PRO A 156 33.62 7.93 3.92
CA PRO A 156 34.31 9.16 3.57
C PRO A 156 35.78 8.93 3.94
N THR A 157 36.67 9.03 2.96
CA THR A 157 38.07 9.31 3.25
C THR A 157 38.10 10.70 3.89
N ASP A 158 38.13 10.75 5.22
CA ASP A 158 38.57 11.90 5.99
C ASP A 158 40.04 12.14 5.56
N GLU A 159 40.26 13.09 4.66
CA GLU A 159 41.60 13.51 4.27
C GLU A 159 41.71 15.04 4.26
N ALA A 160 42.36 15.51 5.34
CA ALA A 160 43.15 16.74 5.52
C ALA A 160 42.45 18.10 5.71
#